data_AF-A0A7C8FTN6-F1
#
_entry.id   AF-A0A7C8FTN6-F1
#
_cell.length_a   1.000
_cell.length_b   1.000
_cell.length_c   1.000
_cell.angle_alpha   90.00
_cell.angle_beta   90.00
_cell.angle_gamma   90.00
#
_symmetry.space_group_name_H-M   'P 1'
#
loop_
_entity.id
_entity.type
_entity.pdbx_description
1 polymer ?
#
loop_
_entity_poly.entity_id
_entity_poly.type
_entity_poly.pdbx_seq_one_letter_code
_entity_poly.pdbx_strand_id
1 'polypeptide(L)'
;MAESLELLAEIAAMRNQLDDVSAMTAALLRANGEELSEAILDYLSKDEAARIIFLMCDGATTQATIVAGLGARKIKGGSAAQITRKLEKLAKDYHLIAPDHRRAGSKVYRRTQIATALSIERKLLKAGFTL
;
A
#
# COMPACT_ATOMS: atom_id res chain seq x y z
N MET A 1 38.41 8.31 -4.28
CA MET A 1 38.04 7.03 -4.93
C MET A 1 37.82 5.93 -3.89
N ALA A 2 38.75 5.68 -2.96
CA ALA A 2 38.56 4.69 -1.88
C ALA A 2 37.36 4.98 -0.97
N GLU A 3 37.20 6.23 -0.51
CA GLU A 3 36.05 6.66 0.33
C GLU A 3 34.70 6.45 -0.37
N SER A 4 34.64 6.59 -1.70
CA SER A 4 33.41 6.34 -2.46
C SER A 4 33.08 4.85 -2.57
N LEU A 5 34.09 3.97 -2.54
CA LEU A 5 33.88 2.52 -2.57
C LEU A 5 33.46 2.00 -1.21
N GLU A 6 34.01 2.56 -0.13
CA GLU A 6 33.59 2.26 1.25
C GLU A 6 32.12 2.67 1.49
N LEU A 7 31.73 3.88 1.06
CA LEU A 7 30.34 4.33 1.15
C LEU A 7 29.37 3.43 0.36
N LEU A 8 29.77 2.94 -0.82
CA LEU A 8 28.94 2.01 -1.60
C LEU A 8 28.81 0.65 -0.91
N ALA A 9 29.89 0.17 -0.27
CA ALA A 9 29.86 -1.08 0.49
C ALA A 9 28.95 -0.96 1.74
N GLU A 10 29.00 0.17 2.45
CA GLU A 10 28.10 0.45 3.57
C GLU A 10 26.63 0.54 3.13
N ILE A 11 26.35 1.21 2.01
CA ILE A 11 24.99 1.25 1.44
C ILE A 11 24.49 -0.16 1.10
N ALA A 12 25.35 -1.01 0.52
CA ALA A 12 24.99 -2.39 0.22
C ALA A 12 24.70 -3.20 1.49
N ALA A 13 25.52 -3.03 2.54
CA ALA A 13 25.31 -3.68 3.83
C ALA A 13 23.99 -3.25 4.48
N MET A 14 23.68 -1.95 4.49
CA MET A 14 22.41 -1.42 5.00
C MET A 14 21.21 -1.97 4.23
N ARG A 15 21.32 -2.10 2.90
CA ARG A 15 20.27 -2.69 2.08
C ARG A 15 20.03 -4.16 2.45
N ASN A 16 21.09 -4.95 2.61
CA ASN A 16 20.95 -6.36 3.01
C ASN A 16 20.27 -6.47 4.39
N GLN A 17 20.64 -5.63 5.36
CA GLN A 17 19.99 -5.60 6.67
C GLN A 17 18.50 -5.24 6.56
N LEU A 18 18.13 -4.30 5.70
CA LEU A 18 16.74 -3.96 5.44
C LEU A 18 15.96 -5.12 4.81
N ASP A 19 16.58 -5.85 3.88
CA ASP A 19 15.98 -7.02 3.25
C ASP A 19 15.74 -8.14 4.28
N ASP A 20 16.68 -8.39 5.19
CA ASP A 20 16.54 -9.36 6.29
C ASP A 20 15.41 -8.97 7.26
N VAL A 21 15.36 -7.70 7.67
CA VAL A 21 14.28 -7.16 8.52
C VAL A 21 12.93 -7.30 7.81
N SER A 22 12.88 -7.04 6.50
CA SER A 22 11.66 -7.17 5.71
C SER A 22 11.19 -8.63 5.63
N ALA A 23 12.10 -9.56 5.39
CA ALA A 23 11.82 -11.00 5.36
C ALA A 23 11.32 -11.51 6.71
N MET A 24 11.96 -11.11 7.82
CA MET A 24 11.54 -11.47 9.17
C MET A 24 10.16 -10.89 9.49
N THR A 25 9.92 -9.62 9.16
CA THR A 25 8.61 -8.97 9.36
C THR A 25 7.52 -9.71 8.59
N ALA A 26 7.79 -10.10 7.34
CA ALA A 26 6.85 -10.88 6.53
C ALA A 26 6.58 -12.27 7.15
N ALA A 27 7.60 -12.94 7.69
CA ALA A 27 7.43 -14.21 8.38
C ALA A 27 6.55 -14.07 9.64
N LEU A 28 6.81 -13.06 10.47
CA LEU A 28 6.00 -12.77 11.67
C LEU A 28 4.55 -12.45 11.32
N LEU A 29 4.32 -11.62 10.29
CA LEU A 29 2.97 -11.30 9.82
C LEU A 29 2.23 -12.52 9.25
N ARG A 30 2.93 -13.46 8.61
CA ARG A 30 2.29 -14.70 8.15
C ARG A 30 1.95 -15.64 9.30
N ALA A 31 2.77 -15.66 10.35
CA ALA A 31 2.53 -16.50 11.51
C ALA A 31 1.39 -15.97 12.40
N ASN A 32 1.34 -14.65 12.61
CA ASN A 32 0.49 -14.03 13.64
C ASN A 32 -0.45 -12.93 13.11
N GLY A 33 -0.47 -12.66 11.81
CA GLY A 33 -1.22 -11.54 11.23
C GLY A 33 -2.65 -11.86 10.81
N GLU A 34 -3.23 -12.98 11.26
CA GLU A 34 -4.59 -13.37 10.89
C GLU A 34 -5.63 -12.34 11.35
N GLU A 35 -5.65 -11.99 12.63
CA GLU A 35 -6.56 -10.99 13.20
C GLU A 35 -6.44 -9.64 12.48
N LEU A 36 -5.21 -9.18 12.23
CA LEU A 36 -4.97 -7.96 11.46
C LEU A 36 -5.50 -8.07 10.02
N SER A 37 -5.26 -9.21 9.36
CA SER A 37 -5.78 -9.47 8.02
C SER A 37 -7.30 -9.48 7.99
N GLU A 38 -7.97 -10.04 8.99
CA GLU A 38 -9.43 -10.06 9.09
C GLU A 38 -9.98 -8.66 9.30
N ALA A 39 -9.41 -7.88 10.21
CA ALA A 39 -9.80 -6.49 10.44
C ALA A 39 -9.64 -5.62 9.17
N ILE A 40 -8.56 -5.83 8.42
CA ILE A 40 -8.33 -5.17 7.13
C ILE A 40 -9.41 -5.57 6.12
N LEU A 41 -9.68 -6.87 5.98
CA LEU A 41 -10.64 -7.36 5.00
C LEU A 41 -12.07 -6.94 5.35
N ASP A 42 -12.44 -6.93 6.63
CA ASP A 42 -13.72 -6.42 7.10
C ASP A 42 -13.90 -4.95 6.70
N TYR A 43 -12.90 -4.10 6.98
CA TYR A 43 -12.93 -2.70 6.56
C TYR A 43 -13.05 -2.54 5.03
N LEU A 44 -12.24 -3.26 4.25
CA LEU A 44 -12.27 -3.17 2.80
C LEU A 44 -13.54 -3.79 2.19
N SER A 45 -14.21 -4.71 2.87
CA SER A 45 -15.49 -5.27 2.41
C SER A 45 -16.61 -4.23 2.54
N LYS A 46 -16.63 -3.48 3.65
CA LYS A 46 -17.64 -2.47 3.99
C LYS A 46 -17.45 -1.16 3.23
N ASP A 47 -16.20 -0.80 2.93
CA ASP A 47 -15.86 0.47 2.29
C ASP A 47 -15.35 0.27 0.86
N GLU A 48 -16.28 0.31 -0.09
CA GLU A 48 -15.99 0.14 -1.52
C GLU A 48 -14.96 1.15 -2.04
N ALA A 49 -15.05 2.42 -1.62
CA ALA A 49 -14.10 3.44 -2.04
C ALA A 49 -12.69 3.12 -1.52
N ALA A 50 -12.55 2.71 -0.25
CA ALA A 50 -11.24 2.33 0.30
C ALA A 50 -10.65 1.11 -0.41
N ARG A 51 -11.49 0.12 -0.74
CA ARG A 51 -11.09 -1.06 -1.51
C ARG A 51 -10.59 -0.72 -2.90
N ILE A 52 -11.32 0.11 -3.64
CA ILE A 52 -10.91 0.55 -4.97
C ILE A 52 -9.62 1.35 -4.90
N ILE A 53 -9.48 2.27 -3.92
CA ILE A 53 -8.24 3.01 -3.70
C ILE A 53 -7.06 2.06 -3.51
N PHE A 54 -7.20 1.06 -2.62
CA PHE A 54 -6.16 0.09 -2.36
C PHE A 54 -5.76 -0.69 -3.63
N LEU A 55 -6.74 -1.16 -4.41
CA LEU A 55 -6.50 -1.91 -5.64
C LEU A 55 -5.85 -1.05 -6.73
N MET A 56 -6.16 0.25 -6.80
CA MET A 56 -5.54 1.19 -7.73
C MET A 56 -4.08 1.54 -7.37
N CYS A 57 -3.65 1.35 -6.12
CA CYS A 57 -2.29 1.69 -5.69
C CYS A 57 -1.25 0.67 -6.19
N ASP A 58 -0.73 0.89 -7.39
CA ASP A 58 0.22 0.05 -8.11
C ASP A 58 1.64 0.65 -8.22
N GLY A 59 1.87 1.84 -7.65
CA GLY A 59 3.12 2.59 -7.81
C GLY A 59 3.16 3.50 -9.04
N ALA A 60 2.08 3.59 -9.81
CA ALA A 60 1.92 4.56 -10.89
C ALA A 60 0.79 5.58 -10.61
N THR A 61 -0.09 5.26 -9.67
CA THR A 61 -1.33 5.99 -9.43
C THR A 61 -1.19 7.17 -8.48
N THR A 62 -1.74 8.33 -8.88
CA THR A 62 -1.82 9.55 -8.07
C THR A 62 -3.17 9.71 -7.41
N GLN A 63 -3.27 10.59 -6.40
CA GLN A 63 -4.57 10.96 -5.80
C GLN A 63 -5.56 11.51 -6.84
N ALA A 64 -5.12 12.31 -7.81
CA ALA A 64 -5.98 12.84 -8.86
C ALA A 64 -6.55 11.71 -9.75
N THR A 65 -5.71 10.73 -10.10
CA THR A 65 -6.12 9.52 -10.83
C THR A 65 -7.16 8.72 -10.05
N ILE A 66 -6.98 8.59 -8.73
CA ILE A 66 -7.94 7.93 -7.83
C ILE A 66 -9.29 8.66 -7.83
N VAL A 67 -9.27 9.98 -7.67
CA VAL A 67 -10.49 10.81 -7.70
C VAL A 67 -11.24 10.62 -9.02
N ALA A 68 -10.53 10.69 -10.14
CA ALA A 68 -11.13 10.46 -11.47
C ALA A 68 -11.69 9.04 -11.61
N GLY A 69 -10.97 8.03 -11.13
CA GLY A 69 -11.38 6.63 -11.21
C GLY A 69 -12.62 6.29 -10.38
N LEU A 70 -12.75 6.88 -9.19
CA LEU A 70 -13.94 6.74 -8.34
C LEU A 70 -15.14 7.52 -8.92
N GLY A 71 -14.89 8.71 -9.47
CA GLY A 71 -15.91 9.53 -10.13
C GLY A 71 -16.50 8.85 -11.36
N ALA A 72 -15.66 8.29 -12.23
CA ALA A 72 -16.09 7.55 -13.43
C ALA A 72 -16.98 6.34 -13.09
N ARG A 73 -16.68 5.65 -11.98
CA ARG A 73 -17.45 4.50 -11.48
C ARG A 73 -18.66 4.89 -10.62
N LYS A 74 -18.92 6.19 -10.40
CA LYS A 74 -20.00 6.73 -9.56
C LYS A 74 -20.00 6.17 -8.12
N ILE A 75 -18.81 5.91 -7.57
CA ILE A 75 -18.66 5.33 -6.24
C ILE A 75 -18.91 6.40 -5.18
N LYS A 76 -19.77 6.09 -4.19
CA LYS A 76 -20.00 6.98 -3.05
C LYS A 76 -18.71 7.13 -2.24
N GLY A 77 -18.41 8.34 -1.77
CA GLY A 77 -17.17 8.61 -1.04
C GLY A 77 -15.97 9.00 -1.90
N GLY A 78 -16.19 9.29 -3.20
CA GLY A 78 -15.16 9.70 -4.16
C GLY A 78 -14.77 11.18 -4.14
N SER A 79 -15.22 11.98 -3.15
CA SER A 79 -14.77 13.38 -3.04
C SER A 79 -13.28 13.44 -2.65
N ALA A 80 -12.58 14.48 -3.09
CA ALA A 80 -11.14 14.63 -2.82
C ALA A 80 -10.82 14.58 -1.32
N ALA A 81 -11.63 15.23 -0.47
CA ALA A 81 -11.45 15.21 0.98
C ALA A 81 -11.65 13.82 1.60
N GLN A 82 -12.65 13.06 1.15
CA GLN A 82 -12.87 11.70 1.63
C GLN A 82 -11.77 10.75 1.16
N ILE A 83 -11.27 10.93 -0.07
CA ILE A 83 -10.15 10.16 -0.60
C ILE A 83 -8.88 10.44 0.20
N THR A 84 -8.58 11.70 0.55
CA THR A 84 -7.44 12.03 1.43
C THR A 84 -7.53 11.26 2.75
N ARG A 85 -8.70 11.28 3.42
CA ARG A 85 -8.89 10.55 4.68
C ARG A 85 -8.72 9.04 4.52
N LYS A 86 -9.21 8.46 3.43
CA LYS A 86 -9.05 7.02 3.14
C LYS A 86 -7.59 6.67 2.85
N LEU A 87 -6.88 7.50 2.08
CA LEU A 87 -5.45 7.34 1.83
C LEU A 87 -4.65 7.39 3.13
N GLU A 88 -4.97 8.33 4.03
CA GLU A 88 -4.35 8.41 5.35
C GLU A 88 -4.62 7.16 6.18
N LYS A 89 -5.88 6.71 6.24
CA LYS A 89 -6.25 5.49 6.97
C LYS A 89 -5.56 4.24 6.42
N LEU A 90 -5.54 4.07 5.09
CA LEU A 90 -4.86 2.95 4.45
C LEU A 90 -3.33 3.00 4.66
N ALA A 91 -2.74 4.18 4.79
CA ALA A 91 -1.30 4.34 4.97
C ALA A 91 -0.84 4.26 6.44
N LYS A 92 -1.59 4.87 7.36
CA LYS A 92 -1.20 5.02 8.76
C LYS A 92 -1.81 3.95 9.66
N ASP A 93 -3.09 3.64 9.49
CA ASP A 93 -3.79 2.74 10.41
C ASP A 93 -3.60 1.28 9.99
N TYR A 94 -3.64 1.00 8.68
CA TYR A 94 -3.52 -0.36 8.15
C TYR A 94 -2.19 -0.66 7.45
N HIS A 95 -1.35 0.36 7.23
CA HIS A 95 -0.06 0.23 6.54
C HIS A 95 -0.11 -0.53 5.21
N LEU A 96 -1.21 -0.42 4.46
CA LEU A 96 -1.43 -1.14 3.20
C LEU A 96 -0.82 -0.44 1.99
N ILE A 97 -0.73 0.89 2.07
CA ILE A 97 -0.19 1.73 1.01
C ILE A 97 0.85 2.69 1.58
N ALA A 98 1.78 3.13 0.73
CA ALA A 98 2.76 4.14 1.07
C ALA A 98 2.96 5.10 -0.10
N PRO A 99 3.31 6.37 0.17
CA PRO A 99 3.84 7.24 -0.87
C PRO A 99 5.15 6.66 -1.39
N ASP A 100 5.31 6.59 -2.70
CA ASP A 100 6.51 6.07 -3.35
C ASP A 100 7.42 7.21 -3.79
N HIS A 101 6.99 7.98 -4.77
CA HIS A 101 7.67 9.16 -5.28
C HIS A 101 6.66 10.26 -5.59
N ARG A 102 7.14 11.42 -6.07
CA ARG A 102 6.28 12.48 -6.60
C ARG A 102 6.36 12.50 -8.12
N ARG A 103 5.21 12.58 -8.78
CA ARG A 103 5.09 12.80 -10.22
C ARG A 103 4.30 14.07 -10.47
N ALA A 104 4.89 15.02 -11.20
CA ALA A 104 4.28 16.34 -11.47
C ALA A 104 3.73 17.02 -10.20
N GLY A 105 4.50 16.99 -9.10
CA GLY A 105 4.11 17.56 -7.81
C GLY A 105 3.10 16.75 -6.98
N SER A 106 2.53 15.68 -7.53
CA SER A 106 1.56 14.81 -6.84
C SER A 106 2.22 13.57 -6.26
N LYS A 107 1.77 13.12 -5.08
CA LYS A 107 2.21 11.85 -4.49
C LYS A 107 1.68 10.68 -5.31
N VAL A 108 2.57 9.74 -5.61
CA VAL A 108 2.24 8.43 -6.19
C VAL A 108 2.18 7.41 -5.06
N TYR A 109 1.20 6.52 -5.08
CA TYR A 109 0.98 5.54 -4.03
C TYR A 109 1.23 4.13 -4.55
N ARG A 110 1.88 3.32 -3.72
CA ARG A 110 2.10 1.89 -3.94
C ARG A 110 1.61 1.06 -2.78
N ARG A 111 1.33 -0.22 -3.03
CA ARG A 111 1.12 -1.21 -1.99
C ARG A 111 2.41 -1.50 -1.21
N THR A 112 2.27 -1.79 0.07
CA THR A 112 3.38 -2.09 0.97
C THR A 112 3.74 -3.57 0.95
N GLN A 113 4.89 -3.90 1.55
CA GLN A 113 5.26 -5.30 1.80
C GLN A 113 4.30 -5.96 2.80
N ILE A 114 3.71 -5.20 3.72
CA ILE A 114 2.70 -5.70 4.67
C ILE A 114 1.46 -6.21 3.92
N ALA A 115 0.93 -5.39 2.99
CA ALA A 115 -0.20 -5.80 2.16
C ALA A 115 0.08 -7.10 1.37
N THR A 116 1.32 -7.24 0.90
CA THR A 116 1.79 -8.42 0.18
C THR A 116 1.93 -9.64 1.09
N ALA A 117 2.58 -9.48 2.25
CA ALA A 117 2.78 -10.54 3.23
C ALA A 117 1.45 -11.12 3.73
N LEU A 118 0.45 -10.26 3.97
CA LEU A 118 -0.90 -10.64 4.38
C LEU A 118 -1.78 -11.13 3.21
N SER A 119 -1.28 -11.12 1.97
CA SER A 119 -2.01 -11.52 0.76
C SER A 119 -3.33 -10.77 0.53
N ILE A 120 -3.43 -9.49 0.92
CA ILE A 120 -4.72 -8.75 0.94
C ILE A 120 -5.37 -8.69 -0.44
N GLU A 121 -4.62 -8.30 -1.48
CA GLU A 121 -5.13 -8.24 -2.86
C GLU A 121 -5.67 -9.60 -3.32
N ARG A 122 -4.88 -10.67 -3.15
CA ARG A 122 -5.29 -12.03 -3.52
C ARG A 122 -6.58 -12.45 -2.80
N LYS A 123 -6.72 -12.12 -1.52
CA LYS A 123 -7.93 -12.42 -0.73
C LYS A 123 -9.15 -11.63 -1.24
N LEU A 124 -8.98 -10.36 -1.62
CA LEU A 124 -10.04 -9.55 -2.22
C LEU A 124 -10.48 -10.08 -3.59
N LEU A 125 -9.53 -10.44 -4.46
CA LEU A 125 -9.82 -11.02 -5.78
C LEU A 125 -10.58 -12.34 -5.64
N LYS A 126 -10.18 -13.21 -4.70
CA LYS A 126 -10.89 -14.47 -4.40
C LYS A 126 -12.32 -14.23 -3.90
N ALA A 127 -12.56 -13.13 -3.20
CA ALA A 127 -13.89 -12.71 -2.76
C ALA A 127 -14.72 -12.03 -3.88
N GLY A 128 -14.18 -11.91 -5.09
CA GLY A 128 -14.89 -11.34 -6.25
C GLY A 128 -14.77 -9.83 -6.40
N PHE A 129 -13.89 -9.17 -5.64
CA PHE A 129 -13.67 -7.73 -5.78
C PHE A 129 -12.61 -7.42 -6.83
N THR A 130 -13.00 -6.74 -7.92
CA THR A 130 -12.11 -6.31 -9.01
C THR A 130 -12.21 -4.81 -9.25
N LEU A 131 -11.25 -4.26 -10.02
CA LEU A 131 -11.26 -2.87 -10.50
C LEU A 131 -12.18 -2.65 -11.69
#